data_AF-A0A0P1G2G5-F1
#
_entry.id   AF-A0A0P1G2G5-F1
#
_cell.length_a   1.000
_cell.length_b   1.000
_cell.length_c   1.000
_cell.angle_alpha   90.00
_cell.angle_beta   90.00
_cell.angle_gamma   90.00
#
_symmetry.space_group_name_H-M   'P 1'
#
loop_
_entity.id
_entity.type
_entity.pdbx_description
1 polymer ?
#
loop_
_entity_poly.entity_id
_entity_poly.type
_entity_poly.pdbx_seq_one_letter_code
_entity_poly.pdbx_strand_id
1 'polypeptide(L)'
;MKKRSLYVVVLGGLALGYTGASTLWPHQTRAEQIVELFQDYCLPPSSKHLEAKMKASLIRRDLFPKSTHWVDPASATILTRNARRCSIKTTAPSALTRQQAEELKARLDALVPDLFPSLRFDPKSTLGPETISTAWMQGGLASPDRWGVYAFSYPDWGENAGSILSFVRRPTSQ
;
A
#
# COMPACT_ATOMS: atom_id res chain seq x y z
N MET A 1 32.14 43.32 -14.43
CA MET A 1 32.32 42.30 -13.37
C MET A 1 31.12 42.14 -12.40
N LYS A 2 29.90 42.59 -12.71
CA LYS A 2 28.72 42.49 -11.79
C LYS A 2 27.80 41.26 -11.99
N LYS A 3 27.84 40.61 -13.16
CA LYS A 3 26.93 39.48 -13.47
C LYS A 3 27.30 38.19 -12.74
N ARG A 4 28.58 37.96 -12.45
CA ARG A 4 29.09 36.72 -11.81
C ARG A 4 28.61 36.55 -10.37
N SER A 5 28.49 37.64 -9.60
CA SER A 5 28.02 37.59 -8.21
C SER A 5 26.53 37.32 -8.09
N LEU A 6 25.71 37.72 -9.08
CA LEU A 6 24.27 37.49 -9.05
C LEU A 6 23.93 36.01 -9.24
N TYR A 7 24.64 35.32 -10.14
CA TYR A 7 24.43 33.89 -10.38
C TYR A 7 24.73 33.03 -9.15
N VAL A 8 25.78 33.38 -8.38
CA VAL A 8 26.15 32.63 -7.17
C VAL A 8 25.10 32.80 -6.06
N VAL A 9 24.55 34.00 -5.89
CA VAL A 9 23.49 34.25 -4.90
C VAL A 9 22.18 33.55 -5.29
N VAL A 10 21.81 33.58 -6.57
CA VAL A 10 20.60 32.90 -7.07
C VAL A 10 20.73 31.38 -6.97
N LEU A 11 21.86 30.80 -7.41
CA LEU A 11 22.09 29.35 -7.33
C LEU A 11 22.24 28.87 -5.88
N GLY A 12 22.90 29.64 -5.02
CA GLY A 12 23.03 29.33 -3.59
C GLY A 12 21.68 29.38 -2.87
N GLY A 13 20.85 30.40 -3.14
CA GLY A 13 19.50 30.52 -2.60
C GLY A 13 18.56 29.41 -3.06
N LEU A 14 18.68 28.97 -4.33
CA LEU A 14 17.87 27.87 -4.87
C LEU A 14 18.27 26.51 -4.27
N ALA A 15 19.58 26.25 -4.12
CA ALA A 15 20.07 25.00 -3.53
C ALA A 15 19.70 24.87 -2.04
N LEU A 16 19.82 25.97 -1.28
CA LEU A 16 19.43 26.01 0.13
C LEU A 16 17.91 25.98 0.33
N GLY A 17 17.14 26.64 -0.55
CA GLY A 17 15.68 26.58 -0.54
C GLY A 17 15.14 25.19 -0.89
N TYR A 18 15.76 24.50 -1.85
CA TYR A 18 15.34 23.16 -2.26
C TYR A 18 15.64 22.10 -1.21
N THR A 19 16.83 22.15 -0.58
CA THR A 19 17.21 21.24 0.51
C THR A 19 16.44 21.51 1.80
N GLY A 20 16.11 22.78 2.09
CA GLY A 20 15.24 23.14 3.20
C GLY A 20 13.80 22.67 3.00
N ALA A 21 13.24 22.83 1.80
CA ALA A 21 11.87 22.41 1.49
C ALA A 21 11.69 20.89 1.52
N SER A 22 12.66 20.10 1.03
CA SER A 22 12.59 18.63 1.06
C SER A 22 12.72 18.04 2.47
N THR A 23 13.29 18.79 3.41
CA THR A 23 13.40 18.40 4.83
C THR A 23 12.14 18.80 5.61
N LEU A 24 11.50 19.92 5.25
CA LEU A 24 10.28 20.42 5.89
C LEU A 24 9.00 19.75 5.37
N TRP A 25 9.01 19.29 4.12
CA TRP A 25 7.94 18.48 3.53
C TRP A 25 8.54 17.16 3.02
N PRO A 26 8.84 16.21 3.93
CA PRO A 26 9.27 14.88 3.50
C PRO A 26 8.19 14.31 2.59
N HIS A 27 8.58 13.94 1.37
CA HIS A 27 7.69 13.21 0.48
C HIS A 27 7.30 11.91 1.17
N GLN A 28 6.00 11.74 1.37
CA GLN A 28 5.44 10.51 1.90
C GLN A 28 5.95 9.31 1.09
N THR A 29 6.42 8.26 1.78
CA THR A 29 6.97 7.08 1.10
C THR A 29 5.85 6.28 0.41
N ARG A 30 6.19 5.48 -0.61
CA ARG A 30 5.20 4.57 -1.24
C ARG A 30 4.62 3.58 -0.24
N ALA A 31 5.39 3.16 0.76
CA ALA A 31 4.92 2.29 1.83
C ALA A 31 3.87 3.00 2.69
N GLU A 32 4.11 4.26 3.07
CA GLU A 32 3.14 5.11 3.78
C GLU A 32 1.84 5.29 2.99
N GLN A 33 1.96 5.62 1.70
CA GLN A 33 0.78 5.78 0.84
C GLN A 33 -0.05 4.49 0.76
N ILE A 34 0.59 3.32 0.64
CA ILE A 34 -0.11 2.03 0.64
C ILE A 34 -0.82 1.77 1.97
N VAL A 35 -0.19 2.12 3.10
CA VAL A 35 -0.80 2.00 4.43
C VAL A 35 -2.01 2.93 4.56
N GLU A 36 -1.92 4.17 4.10
CA GLU A 36 -3.05 5.09 4.09
C GLU A 36 -4.18 4.58 3.20
N LEU A 37 -3.88 4.11 1.98
CA LEU A 37 -4.89 3.48 1.12
C LEU A 37 -5.58 2.31 1.80
N PHE A 38 -4.82 1.50 2.55
CA PHE A 38 -5.36 0.38 3.31
C PHE A 38 -6.32 0.87 4.40
N GLN A 39 -5.91 1.86 5.18
CA GLN A 39 -6.73 2.43 6.26
C GLN A 39 -7.98 3.14 5.73
N ASP A 40 -7.85 3.88 4.63
CA ASP A 40 -8.91 4.71 4.07
C ASP A 40 -9.93 3.93 3.25
N TYR A 41 -9.50 2.87 2.55
CA TYR A 41 -10.36 2.18 1.58
C TYR A 41 -10.58 0.71 1.89
N CYS A 42 -9.62 0.04 2.53
CA CYS A 42 -9.77 -1.37 2.87
C CYS A 42 -10.44 -1.62 4.21
N LEU A 43 -10.14 -0.84 5.25
CA LEU A 43 -10.73 -1.03 6.58
C LEU A 43 -12.21 -0.64 6.66
N PRO A 44 -12.67 0.50 6.11
CA PRO A 44 -14.03 0.94 6.35
C PRO A 44 -15.07 0.00 5.71
N PRO A 45 -16.27 -0.10 6.28
CA PRO A 45 -17.38 -0.83 5.67
C PRO A 45 -17.81 -0.16 4.35
N SER A 46 -18.46 -0.91 3.48
CA SER A 46 -18.99 -0.35 2.23
C SER A 46 -20.06 0.69 2.55
N SER A 47 -19.93 1.88 1.98
CA SER A 47 -20.91 2.97 2.12
C SER A 47 -20.91 3.85 0.87
N LYS A 48 -22.00 4.59 0.65
CA LYS A 48 -22.08 5.58 -0.44
C LYS A 48 -21.00 6.67 -0.30
N HIS A 49 -20.67 7.04 0.94
CA HIS A 49 -19.63 8.02 1.23
C HIS A 49 -18.24 7.50 0.82
N LEU A 50 -17.91 6.25 1.16
CA LEU A 50 -16.66 5.63 0.75
C LEU A 50 -16.56 5.53 -0.77
N GLU A 51 -17.64 5.13 -1.44
CA GLU A 51 -17.68 5.07 -2.90
C GLU A 51 -17.45 6.44 -3.55
N ALA A 52 -18.06 7.50 -2.99
CA ALA A 52 -17.82 8.87 -3.45
C ALA A 52 -16.37 9.32 -3.24
N LYS A 53 -15.77 9.02 -2.07
CA LYS A 53 -14.36 9.30 -1.78
C LYS A 53 -13.44 8.61 -2.79
N MET A 54 -13.67 7.33 -3.08
CA MET A 54 -12.90 6.58 -4.07
C MET A 54 -13.03 7.20 -5.47
N LYS A 55 -14.24 7.58 -5.90
CA LYS A 55 -14.46 8.25 -7.20
C LYS A 55 -13.75 9.60 -7.31
N ALA A 56 -13.60 10.33 -6.20
CA ALA A 56 -12.97 11.63 -6.18
C ALA A 56 -11.43 11.57 -6.20
N SER A 57 -10.84 10.50 -5.70
CA SER A 57 -9.39 10.40 -5.46
C SER A 57 -8.67 9.32 -6.29
N LEU A 58 -9.41 8.34 -6.80
CA LEU A 58 -8.85 7.18 -7.52
C LEU A 58 -9.39 7.11 -8.94
N ILE A 59 -8.55 6.58 -9.84
CA ILE A 59 -8.91 6.39 -11.24
C ILE A 59 -9.54 5.00 -11.39
N ARG A 60 -10.83 4.96 -11.76
CA ARG A 60 -11.49 3.69 -12.07
C ARG A 60 -10.94 3.07 -13.36
N ARG A 61 -10.65 1.77 -13.31
CA ARG A 61 -10.28 0.94 -14.47
C ARG A 61 -11.11 -0.34 -14.42
N ASP A 62 -11.91 -0.57 -15.46
CA ASP A 62 -12.68 -1.80 -15.60
C ASP A 62 -11.85 -2.84 -16.36
N LEU A 63 -10.79 -3.35 -15.71
CA LEU A 63 -9.85 -4.31 -16.32
C LEU A 63 -10.46 -5.71 -16.48
N PHE A 64 -11.39 -6.09 -15.60
CA PHE A 64 -12.03 -7.41 -15.61
C PHE A 64 -13.53 -7.34 -15.31
N PRO A 65 -14.35 -8.22 -15.90
CA PRO A 65 -15.76 -8.35 -15.53
C PRO A 65 -15.88 -8.77 -14.05
N LYS A 66 -16.79 -8.13 -13.31
CA LYS A 66 -17.13 -8.43 -11.88
C LYS A 66 -16.13 -7.95 -10.82
N SER A 67 -15.07 -7.25 -11.18
CA SER A 67 -14.22 -6.54 -10.22
C SER A 67 -13.97 -5.11 -10.66
N THR A 68 -14.25 -4.15 -9.77
CA THR A 68 -13.87 -2.76 -9.99
C THR A 68 -12.43 -2.57 -9.52
N HIS A 69 -11.57 -2.11 -10.42
CA HIS A 69 -10.20 -1.73 -10.11
C HIS A 69 -10.11 -0.22 -9.99
N TRP A 70 -9.39 0.23 -8.98
CA TRP A 70 -9.13 1.64 -8.72
C TRP A 70 -7.62 1.82 -8.70
N VAL A 71 -7.12 2.79 -9.45
CA VAL A 71 -5.70 3.09 -9.50
C VAL A 71 -5.45 4.34 -8.69
N ASP A 72 -4.54 4.25 -7.72
CA ASP A 72 -3.95 5.44 -7.11
C ASP A 72 -2.71 5.83 -7.94
N PRO A 73 -2.75 6.97 -8.66
CA PRO A 73 -1.62 7.40 -9.47
C PRO A 73 -0.42 7.83 -8.63
N ALA A 74 -0.61 8.25 -7.36
CA ALA A 74 0.48 8.71 -6.51
C ALA A 74 1.42 7.57 -6.12
N SER A 75 0.85 6.45 -5.66
CA SER A 75 1.61 5.26 -5.29
C SER A 75 1.80 4.26 -6.43
N ALA A 76 1.18 4.48 -7.61
CA ALA A 76 1.11 3.53 -8.71
C ALA A 76 0.58 2.16 -8.26
N THR A 77 -0.48 2.15 -7.45
CA THR A 77 -1.09 0.93 -6.90
C THR A 77 -2.47 0.68 -7.49
N ILE A 78 -2.87 -0.60 -7.49
CA ILE A 78 -4.17 -1.07 -7.91
C ILE A 78 -4.93 -1.58 -6.69
N LEU A 79 -5.99 -0.88 -6.33
CA LEU A 79 -6.95 -1.23 -5.31
C LEU A 79 -8.14 -1.99 -5.93
N THR A 80 -8.44 -3.17 -5.40
CA THR A 80 -9.66 -3.92 -5.70
C THR A 80 -10.42 -4.20 -4.42
N ARG A 81 -11.75 -4.10 -4.49
CA ARG A 81 -12.60 -4.30 -3.31
C ARG A 81 -13.91 -4.95 -3.70
N ASN A 82 -14.35 -5.91 -2.90
CA ASN A 82 -15.66 -6.50 -2.94
C ASN A 82 -16.17 -6.72 -1.50
N ALA A 83 -17.32 -7.39 -1.35
CA ALA A 83 -17.94 -7.61 -0.04
C ALA A 83 -17.06 -8.42 0.94
N ARG A 84 -16.20 -9.31 0.45
CA ARG A 84 -15.38 -10.22 1.28
C ARG A 84 -13.93 -9.78 1.41
N ARG A 85 -13.39 -9.05 0.43
CA ARG A 85 -11.96 -8.76 0.35
C ARG A 85 -11.70 -7.36 -0.18
N CYS A 86 -10.69 -6.72 0.38
CA CYS A 86 -10.02 -5.58 -0.22
C CYS A 86 -8.54 -5.93 -0.45
N SER A 87 -7.98 -5.56 -1.60
CA SER A 87 -6.60 -5.85 -1.97
C SER A 87 -5.97 -4.62 -2.63
N ILE A 88 -4.76 -4.27 -2.20
CA ILE A 88 -3.90 -3.26 -2.82
C ILE A 88 -2.72 -3.99 -3.43
N LYS A 89 -2.40 -3.69 -4.68
CA LYS A 89 -1.33 -4.37 -5.43
C LYS A 89 -0.40 -3.39 -6.11
N THR A 90 0.85 -3.79 -6.25
CA THR A 90 1.80 -3.22 -7.22
C THR A 90 2.26 -4.31 -8.18
N THR A 91 2.59 -3.92 -9.40
CA THR A 91 3.09 -4.83 -10.44
C THR A 91 4.19 -4.13 -11.23
N ALA A 92 5.09 -4.90 -11.85
CA ALA A 92 6.04 -4.36 -12.81
C ALA A 92 5.32 -3.49 -13.88
N PRO A 93 5.95 -2.41 -14.35
CA PRO A 93 7.28 -1.90 -13.97
C PRO A 93 7.28 -1.06 -12.67
N SER A 94 6.12 -0.88 -12.04
CA SER A 94 5.94 -0.06 -10.83
C SER A 94 5.89 -0.88 -9.54
N ALA A 95 6.52 -2.05 -9.52
CA ALA A 95 6.62 -2.87 -8.31
C ALA A 95 7.32 -2.09 -7.18
N LEU A 96 7.09 -2.47 -5.92
CA LEU A 96 7.87 -1.95 -4.82
C LEU A 96 9.32 -2.42 -4.93
N THR A 97 10.26 -1.54 -4.57
CA THR A 97 11.65 -1.97 -4.33
C THR A 97 11.71 -2.84 -3.07
N ARG A 98 12.79 -3.60 -2.89
CA ARG A 98 13.03 -4.38 -1.67
C ARG A 98 12.95 -3.52 -0.41
N GLN A 99 13.58 -2.34 -0.41
CA GLN A 99 13.52 -1.39 0.70
C GLN A 99 12.07 -0.92 0.98
N GLN A 100 11.30 -0.56 -0.04
CA GLN A 100 9.90 -0.15 0.13
C GLN A 100 9.02 -1.29 0.65
N ALA A 101 9.28 -2.52 0.22
CA ALA A 101 8.56 -3.70 0.68
C ALA A 101 8.88 -4.03 2.15
N GLU A 102 10.14 -3.92 2.56
CA GLU A 102 10.55 -4.07 3.97
C GLU A 102 9.94 -2.98 4.85
N GLU A 103 9.94 -1.73 4.38
CA GLU A 103 9.28 -0.62 5.07
C GLU A 103 7.77 -0.86 5.21
N LEU A 104 7.10 -1.30 4.14
CA LEU A 104 5.68 -1.66 4.18
C LEU A 104 5.43 -2.78 5.20
N LYS A 105 6.27 -3.82 5.21
CA LYS A 105 6.16 -4.91 6.19
C LYS A 105 6.29 -4.38 7.62
N ALA A 106 7.32 -3.58 7.91
CA ALA A 106 7.53 -3.02 9.24
C ALA A 106 6.34 -2.18 9.72
N ARG A 107 5.77 -1.35 8.83
CA ARG A 107 4.57 -0.55 9.14
C ARG A 107 3.35 -1.42 9.42
N LEU A 108 3.14 -2.48 8.65
CA LEU A 108 2.05 -3.43 8.88
C LEU A 108 2.26 -4.23 10.17
N ASP A 109 3.50 -4.61 10.48
CA ASP A 109 3.84 -5.34 11.70
C ASP A 109 3.52 -4.51 12.96
N ALA A 110 3.65 -3.19 12.90
CA ALA A 110 3.21 -2.29 13.96
C ALA A 110 1.69 -2.06 13.94
N LEU A 111 1.11 -1.81 12.76
CA LEU A 111 -0.29 -1.37 12.63
C LEU A 111 -1.31 -2.48 12.87
N VAL A 112 -1.10 -3.68 12.33
CA VAL A 112 -2.11 -4.74 12.31
C VAL A 112 -2.44 -5.28 13.70
N PRO A 113 -1.46 -5.54 14.60
CA PRO A 113 -1.76 -5.96 15.96
C PRO A 113 -2.60 -4.96 16.75
N ASP A 114 -2.39 -3.66 16.54
CA ASP A 114 -3.14 -2.60 17.21
C ASP A 114 -4.58 -2.51 16.68
N LEU A 115 -4.76 -2.59 15.37
CA LEU A 115 -6.09 -2.55 14.75
C LEU A 115 -6.90 -3.84 14.98
N PHE A 116 -6.23 -4.99 15.09
CA PHE A 116 -6.85 -6.30 15.19
C PHE A 116 -6.21 -7.18 16.26
N PRO A 117 -6.41 -6.89 17.56
CA PRO A 117 -5.73 -7.61 18.64
C PRO A 117 -6.02 -9.12 18.71
N SER A 118 -7.12 -9.56 18.09
CA SER A 118 -7.51 -10.98 18.02
C SER A 118 -6.77 -11.76 16.94
N LEU A 119 -6.20 -11.09 15.93
CA LEU A 119 -5.44 -11.77 14.89
C LEU A 119 -4.05 -12.13 15.41
N ARG A 120 -3.57 -13.31 15.02
CA ARG A 120 -2.23 -13.80 15.37
C ARG A 120 -1.42 -14.00 14.10
N PHE A 121 -0.10 -13.85 14.23
CA PHE A 121 0.81 -14.14 13.13
C PHE A 121 0.59 -15.58 12.64
N ASP A 122 0.42 -15.75 11.33
CA ASP A 122 0.21 -17.05 10.70
C ASP A 122 1.42 -17.44 9.83
N PRO A 123 2.35 -18.26 10.35
CA PRO A 123 3.54 -18.68 9.60
C PRO A 123 3.21 -19.57 8.39
N LYS A 124 1.98 -20.11 8.31
CA LYS A 124 1.57 -20.93 7.16
C LYS A 124 1.11 -20.10 5.97
N SER A 125 1.01 -18.77 6.13
CA SER A 125 0.63 -17.82 5.08
C SER A 125 1.82 -16.97 4.66
N THR A 126 2.85 -17.61 4.14
CA THR A 126 4.05 -16.97 3.57
C THR A 126 4.36 -17.59 2.22
N LEU A 127 4.84 -16.82 1.26
CA LEU A 127 5.14 -17.32 -0.10
C LEU A 127 6.50 -18.01 -0.26
N GLY A 128 7.41 -17.86 0.71
CA GLY A 128 8.77 -18.41 0.65
C GLY A 128 9.81 -17.44 1.21
N PRO A 129 11.02 -17.93 1.53
CA PRO A 129 12.09 -17.13 2.13
C PRO A 129 12.62 -16.00 1.23
N GLU A 130 12.44 -16.11 -0.08
CA GLU A 130 12.83 -15.10 -1.08
C GLU A 130 11.88 -13.90 -1.12
N THR A 131 10.71 -14.01 -0.48
CA THR A 131 9.67 -12.98 -0.44
C THR A 131 9.66 -12.24 0.89
N ILE A 132 9.19 -11.00 0.86
CA ILE A 132 8.89 -10.23 2.06
C ILE A 132 7.41 -10.48 2.37
N SER A 133 7.17 -11.42 3.29
CA SER A 133 5.84 -11.92 3.63
C SER A 133 5.49 -11.64 5.09
N THR A 134 4.24 -11.27 5.36
CA THR A 134 3.66 -11.25 6.70
C THR A 134 2.17 -11.51 6.63
N ALA A 135 1.60 -12.16 7.66
CA ALA A 135 0.19 -12.47 7.70
C ALA A 135 -0.31 -12.57 9.14
N TRP A 136 -1.46 -11.99 9.40
CA TRP A 136 -2.21 -12.09 10.65
C TRP A 136 -3.59 -12.65 10.33
N MET A 137 -3.83 -13.89 10.71
CA MET A 137 -5.00 -14.63 10.28
C MET A 137 -5.67 -15.34 11.45
N GLN A 138 -6.98 -15.54 11.33
CA GLN A 138 -7.76 -16.42 12.19
C GLN A 138 -8.56 -17.38 11.30
N GLY A 139 -8.74 -18.62 11.77
CA GLY A 139 -9.36 -19.70 11.01
C GLY A 139 -8.35 -20.55 10.24
N GLY A 140 -8.73 -21.81 9.93
CA GLY A 140 -7.86 -22.75 9.23
C GLY A 140 -7.56 -22.32 7.79
N LEU A 141 -6.45 -22.81 7.21
CA LEU A 141 -6.19 -22.64 5.77
C LEU A 141 -7.37 -23.17 4.95
N ALA A 142 -7.76 -22.45 3.91
CA ALA A 142 -8.92 -22.75 3.05
C ALA A 142 -10.30 -22.82 3.75
N SER A 143 -10.39 -22.49 5.05
CA SER A 143 -11.68 -22.42 5.76
C SER A 143 -12.52 -21.24 5.25
N PRO A 144 -13.85 -21.38 5.12
CA PRO A 144 -14.74 -20.26 4.83
C PRO A 144 -14.71 -19.19 5.92
N ASP A 145 -14.34 -19.57 7.15
CA ASP A 145 -14.26 -18.65 8.28
C ASP A 145 -12.91 -17.93 8.39
N ARG A 146 -12.00 -18.20 7.44
CA ARG A 146 -10.66 -17.63 7.44
C ARG A 146 -10.71 -16.15 7.10
N TRP A 147 -10.25 -15.32 8.01
CA TRP A 147 -10.19 -13.87 7.83
C TRP A 147 -8.91 -13.29 8.43
N GLY A 148 -8.58 -12.06 8.04
CA GLY A 148 -7.39 -11.36 8.52
C GLY A 148 -6.70 -10.51 7.47
N VAL A 149 -5.44 -10.17 7.74
CA VAL A 149 -4.60 -9.32 6.89
C VAL A 149 -3.39 -10.11 6.46
N TYR A 150 -3.04 -10.06 5.18
CA TYR A 150 -1.80 -10.63 4.68
C TYR A 150 -1.14 -9.71 3.67
N ALA A 151 0.19 -9.73 3.65
CA ALA A 151 0.99 -8.99 2.71
C ALA A 151 2.14 -9.84 2.17
N PHE A 152 2.32 -9.79 0.85
CA PHE A 152 3.42 -10.43 0.15
C PHE A 152 4.06 -9.43 -0.79
N SER A 153 5.38 -9.39 -0.82
CA SER A 153 6.14 -8.65 -1.83
C SER A 153 7.26 -9.52 -2.38
N TYR A 154 7.41 -9.48 -3.70
CA TYR A 154 8.39 -10.24 -4.47
C TYR A 154 9.10 -9.27 -5.42
N PRO A 155 9.92 -8.34 -4.88
CA PRO A 155 10.51 -7.23 -5.63
C PRO A 155 11.52 -7.68 -6.70
N ASP A 156 12.18 -8.82 -6.49
CA ASP A 156 13.32 -9.26 -7.31
C ASP A 156 12.93 -10.25 -8.42
N TRP A 157 11.64 -10.39 -8.71
CA TRP A 157 11.13 -11.35 -9.71
C TRP A 157 11.08 -10.78 -11.15
N GLY A 158 11.83 -9.71 -11.43
CA GLY A 158 11.91 -9.08 -12.75
C GLY A 158 10.55 -8.58 -13.25
N GLU A 159 10.14 -8.98 -14.46
CA GLU A 159 8.83 -8.64 -15.04
C GLU A 159 7.64 -9.18 -14.22
N ASN A 160 7.89 -10.17 -13.34
CA ASN A 160 6.89 -10.70 -12.42
C ASN A 160 6.94 -10.03 -11.05
N ALA A 161 7.73 -8.97 -10.86
CA ALA A 161 7.82 -8.27 -9.58
C ALA A 161 6.49 -7.62 -9.19
N GLY A 162 6.22 -7.58 -7.88
CA GLY A 162 5.00 -6.97 -7.37
C GLY A 162 4.80 -7.13 -5.88
N SER A 163 3.65 -6.66 -5.43
CA SER A 163 3.20 -6.82 -4.06
C SER A 163 1.68 -6.96 -3.98
N ILE A 164 1.21 -7.58 -2.91
CA ILE A 164 -0.20 -7.73 -2.57
C ILE A 164 -0.35 -7.51 -1.08
N LEU A 165 -1.09 -6.48 -0.67
CA LEU A 165 -1.65 -6.32 0.68
C LEU A 165 -3.14 -6.60 0.60
N SER A 166 -3.68 -7.44 1.47
CA SER A 166 -5.09 -7.80 1.45
C SER A 166 -5.69 -7.88 2.84
N PHE A 167 -6.92 -7.37 2.95
CA PHE A 167 -7.79 -7.59 4.09
C PHE A 167 -8.97 -8.47 3.67
N VAL A 168 -9.02 -9.67 4.24
CA VAL A 168 -10.15 -10.59 4.16
C VAL A 168 -11.05 -10.31 5.36
N ARG A 169 -12.29 -9.90 5.09
CA ARG A 169 -13.26 -9.51 6.11
C ARG A 169 -13.69 -10.72 6.90
N ARG A 170 -13.92 -10.50 8.21
CA ARG A 170 -14.54 -11.50 9.06
C ARG A 170 -15.89 -11.91 8.44
N PRO A 171 -16.20 -13.21 8.34
CA PRO A 171 -17.53 -13.65 7.98
C PRO A 171 -18.51 -13.07 8.99
N THR A 172 -19.55 -12.41 8.49
CA THR A 172 -20.75 -12.16 9.30
C THR A 172 -21.44 -13.51 9.43
N SER A 173 -21.55 -14.04 10.65
CA SER A 173 -22.46 -15.15 10.94
C SER A 173 -23.84 -14.76 10.40
N GLN A 174 -24.31 -15.52 9.40
CA GLN A 174 -25.68 -15.42 8.89
C GLN A 174 -26.65 -16.01 9.91
#